data_AF-A0A0P6Y9N0-F1
#
_entry.id   AF-A0A0P6Y9N0-F1
#
_cell.length_a   1.000
_cell.length_b   1.000
_cell.length_c   1.000
_cell.angle_alpha   90.00
_cell.angle_beta   90.00
_cell.angle_gamma   90.00
#
_symmetry.space_group_name_H-M   'P 1'
#
loop_
_entity.id
_entity.type
_entity.pdbx_description
1 polymer ?
#
loop_
_entity_poly.entity_id
_entity_poly.type
_entity_poly.pdbx_seq_one_letter_code
_entity_poly.pdbx_strand_id
1 'polypeptide(L)'
;MRRRAGKRTTTRTNRKRGRYIKARPARDRLDDIAFDATLRAAAPHQIHRQDDDLAVSIRREEVQRKVRVRRTSNLILFVVDASWSMAASERMEATKGAILGLLMDAYQKRDHVGMVVFQRNRARVVLPPTNSVELARKALEEVPVGGKTPLSSGLYTAFEIVERERRRNPEVVPLVVLLTDGAGNVSMGSMPPQQEALQVARLYKEHHIPAVVVNTEHEAFDRGLAQQLADEMGAECLKLKDFSPDALTSLVHRYTR
;
A
#
# COMPACT_ATOMS: atom_id res chain seq x y z
N MET A 1 25.45 20.46 -0.47
CA MET A 1 25.15 20.07 0.93
C MET A 1 24.14 18.91 0.92
N ARG A 2 24.62 17.67 1.08
CA ARG A 2 23.80 16.44 1.00
C ARG A 2 23.19 16.15 2.38
N ARG A 3 21.86 16.18 2.55
CA ARG A 3 21.21 15.77 3.80
C ARG A 3 19.99 14.88 3.59
N ARG A 4 20.10 13.70 4.21
CA ARG A 4 19.06 12.72 4.63
C ARG A 4 18.31 11.97 3.52
N ALA A 5 18.88 10.83 3.14
CA ALA A 5 18.12 9.72 2.56
C ALA A 5 17.12 9.19 3.59
N GLY A 6 15.82 9.34 3.30
CA GLY A 6 14.73 8.81 4.11
C GLY A 6 14.94 7.34 4.44
N LYS A 7 14.72 7.00 5.72
CA LYS A 7 14.83 5.64 6.27
C LYS A 7 13.82 4.73 5.55
N ARG A 8 14.30 3.93 4.61
CA ARG A 8 13.49 2.96 3.85
C ARG A 8 13.28 1.69 4.66
N THR A 9 12.05 1.18 4.66
CA THR A 9 11.77 -0.18 5.11
C THR A 9 12.37 -1.17 4.10
N THR A 10 13.29 -2.02 4.55
CA THR A 10 13.92 -3.04 3.73
C THR A 10 13.41 -4.39 4.18
N THR A 11 12.60 -5.04 3.34
CA THR A 11 12.10 -6.39 3.65
C THR A 11 13.03 -7.42 3.04
N ARG A 12 13.23 -8.51 3.78
CA ARG A 12 14.01 -9.66 3.34
C ARG A 12 13.15 -10.44 2.37
N THR A 13 13.67 -10.71 1.19
CA THR A 13 12.94 -11.49 0.18
C THR A 13 13.54 -12.88 0.09
N ASN A 14 12.66 -13.87 -0.10
CA ASN A 14 13.04 -15.25 -0.37
C ASN A 14 13.11 -15.53 -1.89
N ARG A 15 12.85 -14.53 -2.76
CA ARG A 15 13.00 -14.67 -4.21
C ARG A 15 14.45 -14.44 -4.62
N LYS A 16 14.88 -15.07 -5.72
CA LYS A 16 16.19 -14.85 -6.40
C LYS A 16 16.35 -13.44 -7.03
N ARG A 17 15.62 -12.43 -6.54
CA ARG A 17 15.62 -11.03 -7.02
C ARG A 17 15.89 -10.08 -5.86
N GLY A 18 16.66 -9.02 -6.09
CA GLY A 18 17.06 -8.05 -5.05
C GLY A 18 18.57 -8.02 -4.82
N ARG A 19 19.03 -7.04 -4.03
CA ARG A 19 20.45 -6.84 -3.76
C ARG A 19 20.92 -7.85 -2.73
N TYR A 20 21.93 -8.64 -3.09
CA TYR A 20 22.68 -9.47 -2.15
C TYR A 20 23.44 -8.54 -1.19
N ILE A 21 23.13 -8.63 0.10
CA ILE A 21 23.72 -7.75 1.13
C ILE A 21 24.62 -8.48 2.13
N LYS A 22 24.39 -9.77 2.35
CA LYS A 22 25.20 -10.61 3.25
C LYS A 22 24.93 -12.08 3.00
N ALA A 23 25.89 -12.92 3.35
CA ALA A 23 25.73 -14.37 3.40
C ALA A 23 25.33 -14.85 4.80
N ARG A 24 24.71 -16.03 4.89
CA ARG A 24 24.45 -16.77 6.13
C ARG A 24 24.58 -18.27 5.86
N PRO A 25 24.84 -19.12 6.89
CA PRO A 25 24.87 -20.56 6.71
C PRO A 25 23.58 -21.07 6.08
N ALA A 26 23.71 -21.92 5.07
CA ALA A 26 22.60 -22.49 4.33
C ALA A 26 21.78 -23.45 5.20
N ARG A 27 22.45 -24.19 6.11
CA ARG A 27 21.85 -25.28 6.90
C ARG A 27 21.15 -26.26 5.93
N ASP A 28 19.84 -26.43 6.08
CA ASP A 28 19.05 -27.33 5.22
C ASP A 28 18.56 -26.68 3.93
N ARG A 29 18.74 -25.35 3.78
CA ARG A 29 18.26 -24.57 2.63
C ARG A 29 19.38 -24.26 1.64
N LEU A 30 19.53 -25.13 0.65
CA LEU A 30 20.55 -25.03 -0.42
C LEU A 30 20.07 -24.22 -1.63
N ASP A 31 18.95 -23.52 -1.52
CA ASP A 31 18.52 -22.56 -2.53
C ASP A 31 19.37 -21.27 -2.47
N ASP A 32 19.75 -20.76 -3.64
CA ASP A 32 20.34 -19.42 -3.80
C ASP A 32 21.71 -19.23 -3.07
N ILE A 33 22.64 -20.16 -3.34
CA ILE A 33 23.99 -20.22 -2.77
C ILE A 33 24.81 -18.94 -3.04
N ALA A 34 25.52 -18.49 -2.01
CA ALA A 34 26.53 -17.43 -2.07
C ALA A 34 27.90 -18.07 -2.33
N PHE A 35 28.24 -18.29 -3.60
CA PHE A 35 29.51 -18.92 -3.99
C PHE A 35 30.73 -18.18 -3.41
N ASP A 36 30.75 -16.84 -3.48
CA ASP A 36 31.82 -16.01 -2.93
C ASP A 36 32.02 -16.20 -1.42
N ALA A 37 30.93 -16.33 -0.66
CA ALA A 37 30.99 -16.52 0.79
C ALA A 37 31.25 -17.97 1.17
N THR A 38 30.78 -18.92 0.37
CA THR A 38 31.03 -20.36 0.54
C THR A 38 32.51 -20.67 0.31
N LEU A 39 33.08 -20.15 -0.78
CA LEU A 39 34.51 -20.29 -1.07
C LEU A 39 35.36 -19.64 0.02
N ARG A 40 34.98 -18.44 0.51
CA ARG A 40 35.67 -17.79 1.64
C ARG A 40 35.57 -18.58 2.95
N ALA A 41 34.45 -19.26 3.21
CA ALA A 41 34.28 -20.11 4.38
C ALA A 41 35.13 -21.38 4.29
N ALA A 42 35.24 -21.97 3.09
CA ALA A 42 36.02 -23.18 2.85
C ALA A 42 37.54 -22.94 2.75
N ALA A 43 37.96 -21.73 2.37
CA ALA A 43 39.36 -21.41 2.06
C ALA A 43 40.38 -21.76 3.17
N PRO A 44 40.15 -21.46 4.46
CA PRO A 44 41.13 -21.78 5.52
C PRO A 44 41.35 -23.28 5.72
N HIS A 45 40.38 -24.11 5.33
CA HIS A 45 40.42 -25.54 5.54
C HIS A 45 41.12 -26.31 4.42
N GLN A 46 41.39 -25.69 3.27
CA GLN A 46 41.97 -26.37 2.12
C GLN A 46 43.36 -26.96 2.41
N ILE A 47 44.17 -26.27 3.23
CA ILE A 47 45.55 -26.70 3.58
C ILE A 47 45.56 -28.07 4.29
N HIS A 48 44.49 -28.40 5.01
CA HIS A 48 44.39 -29.61 5.81
C HIS A 48 43.46 -30.67 5.19
N ARG A 49 42.94 -30.41 3.99
CA ARG A 49 42.04 -31.33 3.29
C ARG A 49 42.84 -32.15 2.29
N GLN A 50 42.47 -33.42 2.17
CA GLN A 50 42.90 -34.21 1.04
C GLN A 50 42.09 -33.77 -0.17
N ASP A 51 42.80 -33.44 -1.24
CA ASP A 51 42.22 -33.10 -2.53
C ASP A 51 41.70 -34.39 -3.18
N ASP A 52 40.40 -34.65 -3.07
CA ASP A 52 39.69 -35.68 -3.83
C ASP A 52 39.54 -35.26 -5.31
N ASP A 53 40.66 -34.92 -5.96
CA ASP A 53 40.73 -34.49 -7.36
C ASP A 53 39.91 -33.21 -7.68
N LEU A 54 39.58 -32.42 -6.65
CA LEU A 54 38.80 -31.19 -6.74
C LEU A 54 39.68 -29.96 -6.47
N ALA A 55 39.49 -28.89 -7.25
CA ALA A 55 40.22 -27.63 -7.06
C ALA A 55 39.92 -26.93 -5.73
N VAL A 56 38.73 -27.15 -5.16
CA VAL A 56 38.33 -26.69 -3.81
C VAL A 56 37.37 -27.72 -3.20
N SER A 57 37.72 -28.31 -2.06
CA SER A 57 36.81 -29.17 -1.31
C SER A 57 35.89 -28.32 -0.43
N ILE A 58 34.57 -28.41 -0.67
CA ILE A 58 33.52 -27.67 0.06
C ILE A 58 32.68 -28.67 0.86
N ARG A 59 32.54 -28.45 2.18
CA ARG A 59 31.64 -29.24 3.03
C ARG A 59 30.29 -28.55 3.22
N ARG A 60 29.26 -29.32 3.58
CA ARG A 60 27.88 -28.83 3.66
C ARG A 60 27.70 -27.72 4.69
N GLU A 61 28.43 -27.78 5.80
CA GLU A 61 28.46 -26.79 6.88
C GLU A 61 29.02 -25.43 6.45
N GLU A 62 29.82 -25.40 5.38
CA GLU A 62 30.44 -24.18 4.86
C GLU A 62 29.57 -23.48 3.84
N VAL A 63 28.56 -24.19 3.30
CA VAL A 63 27.65 -23.63 2.29
C VAL A 63 26.94 -22.43 2.88
N GLN A 64 27.14 -21.29 2.22
CA GLN A 64 26.48 -20.05 2.55
C GLN A 64 25.37 -19.77 1.55
N ARG A 65 24.25 -19.21 2.01
CA ARG A 65 23.16 -18.73 1.15
C ARG A 65 23.12 -17.20 1.12
N LYS A 66 22.67 -16.66 -0.02
CA LYS A 66 22.52 -15.20 -0.20
C LYS A 66 21.36 -14.70 0.65
N VAL A 67 21.59 -13.69 1.49
CA VAL A 67 20.52 -12.85 2.04
C VAL A 67 20.34 -11.68 1.10
N ARG A 68 19.20 -11.68 0.41
CA ARG A 68 18.78 -10.56 -0.44
C ARG A 68 17.81 -9.67 0.32
N VAL A 69 17.97 -8.37 0.10
CA VAL A 69 16.93 -7.39 0.43
C VAL A 69 16.40 -6.82 -0.86
N ARG A 70 15.08 -6.69 -0.90
CA ARG A 70 14.38 -5.98 -1.96
C ARG A 70 13.63 -4.83 -1.31
N ARG A 71 13.50 -3.74 -2.05
CA ARG A 71 12.67 -2.62 -1.63
C ARG A 71 11.23 -3.04 -1.86
N THR A 72 10.45 -3.09 -0.80
CA THR A 72 9.01 -3.32 -0.85
C THR A 72 8.35 -2.11 -1.49
N SER A 73 7.50 -2.33 -2.48
CA SER A 73 6.68 -1.27 -3.06
C SER A 73 5.43 -1.13 -2.20
N ASN A 74 5.23 -0.01 -1.54
CA ASN A 74 3.94 0.27 -0.91
C ASN A 74 2.95 0.64 -2.01
N LEU A 75 1.69 0.24 -1.83
CA LEU A 75 0.57 0.70 -2.63
C LEU A 75 -0.33 1.53 -1.73
N ILE A 76 -0.51 2.81 -2.03
CA ILE A 76 -1.48 3.66 -1.35
C ILE A 76 -2.63 3.90 -2.32
N LEU A 77 -3.80 3.34 -2.01
CA LEU A 77 -4.98 3.44 -2.85
C LEU A 77 -6.00 4.35 -2.20
N PHE A 78 -6.23 5.51 -2.81
CA PHE A 78 -7.23 6.47 -2.37
C PHE A 78 -8.59 6.09 -2.94
N VAL A 79 -9.61 6.11 -2.10
CA VAL A 79 -10.99 5.80 -2.44
C VAL A 79 -11.80 7.01 -2.00
N VAL A 80 -12.20 7.85 -2.95
CA VAL A 80 -12.72 9.19 -2.66
C VAL A 80 -14.16 9.32 -3.14
N ASP A 81 -15.03 9.80 -2.26
CA ASP A 81 -16.40 10.14 -2.63
C ASP A 81 -16.46 11.42 -3.46
N ALA A 82 -17.18 11.41 -4.59
CA ALA A 82 -17.41 12.60 -5.41
C ALA A 82 -18.28 13.67 -4.71
N SER A 83 -18.93 13.35 -3.59
CA SER A 83 -19.56 14.35 -2.70
C SER A 83 -18.55 15.32 -2.06
N TRP A 84 -17.26 14.97 -2.04
CA TRP A 84 -16.18 15.81 -1.49
C TRP A 84 -16.15 17.21 -2.13
N SER A 85 -16.65 17.35 -3.36
CA SER A 85 -16.76 18.64 -4.04
C SER A 85 -18.04 19.43 -3.78
N MET A 86 -19.10 18.79 -3.28
CA MET A 86 -20.43 19.42 -3.12
C MET A 86 -20.64 20.09 -1.76
N ALA A 87 -19.78 19.85 -0.76
CA ALA A 87 -19.76 20.64 0.47
C ALA A 87 -19.06 21.99 0.22
N ALA A 88 -19.60 22.73 -0.74
CA ALA A 88 -19.15 23.99 -1.27
C ALA A 88 -19.17 25.10 -0.20
N SER A 89 -18.01 25.35 0.39
CA SER A 89 -17.65 26.64 0.97
C SER A 89 -16.15 26.84 0.77
N GLU A 90 -15.69 28.10 0.72
CA GLU A 90 -14.34 28.58 0.34
C GLU A 90 -13.14 27.84 0.99
N ARG A 91 -13.36 27.05 2.05
CA ARG A 91 -12.33 26.20 2.69
C ARG A 91 -11.97 24.94 1.89
N MET A 92 -12.80 24.52 0.92
CA MET A 92 -12.70 23.22 0.23
C MET A 92 -11.67 23.17 -0.92
N GLU A 93 -11.41 24.30 -1.57
CA GLU A 93 -10.40 24.39 -2.62
C GLU A 93 -8.98 24.16 -2.03
N ALA A 94 -8.78 24.64 -0.79
CA ALA A 94 -7.61 24.34 0.02
C ALA A 94 -7.50 22.86 0.39
N THR A 95 -8.62 22.18 0.68
CA THR A 95 -8.66 20.72 0.94
C THR A 95 -8.33 19.89 -0.29
N LYS A 96 -8.77 20.31 -1.49
CA LYS A 96 -8.33 19.70 -2.77
C LYS A 96 -6.83 19.75 -2.90
N GLY A 97 -6.27 20.95 -2.71
CA GLY A 97 -4.84 21.20 -2.76
C GLY A 97 -4.08 20.43 -1.68
N ALA A 98 -4.66 20.26 -0.49
CA ALA A 98 -4.10 19.46 0.59
C ALA A 98 -4.05 17.98 0.21
N ILE A 99 -5.15 17.36 -0.25
CA ILE A 99 -5.16 15.96 -0.69
C ILE A 99 -4.23 15.75 -1.89
N LEU A 100 -4.19 16.69 -2.83
CA LEU A 100 -3.21 16.67 -3.92
C LEU A 100 -1.77 16.75 -3.39
N GLY A 101 -1.50 17.61 -2.41
CA GLY A 101 -0.23 17.72 -1.72
C GLY A 101 0.15 16.44 -0.97
N LEU A 102 -0.82 15.78 -0.34
CA LEU A 102 -0.67 14.48 0.33
C LEU A 102 -0.29 13.39 -0.67
N LEU A 103 -1.01 13.34 -1.79
CA LEU A 103 -0.72 12.42 -2.89
C LEU A 103 0.69 12.67 -3.43
N MET A 104 1.06 13.93 -3.67
CA MET A 104 2.40 14.30 -4.14
C MET A 104 3.51 13.94 -3.15
N ASP A 105 3.30 14.09 -1.84
CA ASP A 105 4.30 13.69 -0.82
C ASP A 105 4.47 12.15 -0.77
N ALA A 106 3.38 11.39 -0.86
CA ALA A 106 3.43 9.94 -0.98
C ALA A 106 4.25 9.51 -2.22
N TYR A 107 4.12 10.22 -3.34
CA TYR A 107 4.93 9.97 -4.54
C TYR A 107 6.43 10.21 -4.33
N GLN A 108 6.84 11.20 -3.52
CA GLN A 108 8.26 11.48 -3.28
C GLN A 108 8.98 10.29 -2.63
N LYS A 109 8.23 9.42 -1.94
CA LYS A 109 8.73 8.19 -1.30
C LYS A 109 8.83 7.00 -2.26
N ARG A 110 8.43 7.17 -3.53
CA ARG A 110 8.37 6.17 -4.61
C ARG A 110 7.38 5.04 -4.36
N ASP A 111 6.31 5.32 -3.63
CA ASP A 111 5.19 4.40 -3.47
C ASP A 111 4.36 4.37 -4.76
N HIS A 112 3.70 3.24 -5.02
CA HIS A 112 2.64 3.21 -6.03
C HIS A 112 1.42 3.87 -5.42
N VAL A 113 0.84 4.81 -6.15
CA VAL A 113 -0.38 5.50 -5.72
C VAL A 113 -1.45 5.23 -6.77
N GLY A 114 -2.65 4.92 -6.30
CA GLY A 114 -3.84 4.79 -7.12
C GLY A 114 -4.98 5.62 -6.54
N MET A 115 -5.98 5.91 -7.37
CA MET A 115 -7.17 6.63 -6.96
C MET A 115 -8.42 6.09 -7.65
N VAL A 116 -9.40 5.72 -6.84
CA VAL A 116 -10.76 5.39 -7.24
C VAL A 116 -11.66 6.53 -6.77
N VAL A 117 -12.45 7.06 -7.68
CA VAL A 117 -13.50 8.04 -7.38
C VAL A 117 -14.82 7.43 -7.79
N PHE A 118 -15.84 7.52 -6.94
CA PHE A 118 -17.18 7.03 -7.25
C PHE A 118 -18.13 8.18 -7.48
N GLN A 119 -18.87 8.12 -8.61
CA GLN A 119 -19.74 9.18 -9.09
C GLN A 119 -21.02 8.59 -9.69
N ARG A 120 -22.18 9.20 -9.40
CA ARG A 120 -23.49 8.79 -9.91
C ARG A 120 -23.82 7.35 -9.48
N ASN A 121 -23.72 6.39 -10.40
CA ASN A 121 -24.04 4.98 -10.17
C ASN A 121 -22.84 4.05 -10.42
N ARG A 122 -21.62 4.58 -10.56
CA ARG A 122 -20.43 3.75 -10.86
C ARG A 122 -19.18 4.25 -10.13
N ALA A 123 -18.32 3.31 -9.76
CA ALA A 123 -16.94 3.61 -9.40
C ALA A 123 -16.07 3.75 -10.66
N ARG A 124 -15.15 4.72 -10.66
CA ARG A 124 -14.18 4.96 -11.73
C ARG A 124 -12.77 4.96 -11.16
N VAL A 125 -11.89 4.17 -11.77
CA VAL A 125 -10.46 4.27 -11.53
C VAL A 125 -9.95 5.50 -12.26
N VAL A 126 -9.68 6.58 -11.53
CA VAL A 126 -9.15 7.81 -12.12
C VAL A 126 -7.64 7.69 -12.31
N LEU A 127 -6.98 7.03 -11.37
CA LEU A 127 -5.54 6.80 -11.43
C LEU A 127 -5.26 5.33 -11.13
N PRO A 128 -4.87 4.53 -12.13
CA PRO A 128 -4.39 3.18 -11.85
C PRO A 128 -3.09 3.23 -11.02
N PRO A 129 -2.79 2.21 -10.21
CA PRO A 129 -1.56 2.15 -9.41
C PRO A 129 -0.30 2.49 -10.21
N THR A 130 0.27 3.68 -9.96
CA THR A 130 1.43 4.21 -10.69
C THR A 130 2.42 4.85 -9.75
N ASN A 131 3.68 4.91 -10.15
CA ASN A 131 4.72 5.68 -9.48
C ASN A 131 5.09 6.96 -10.27
N SER A 132 4.35 7.24 -11.36
CA SER A 132 4.54 8.42 -12.20
C SER A 132 3.77 9.60 -11.66
N VAL A 133 4.50 10.57 -11.11
CA VAL A 133 3.96 11.85 -10.62
C VAL A 133 3.23 12.60 -11.72
N GLU A 134 3.75 12.58 -12.95
CA GLU A 134 3.19 13.35 -14.06
C GLU A 134 1.85 12.77 -14.54
N LEU A 135 1.73 11.44 -14.61
CA LEU A 135 0.45 10.79 -14.91
C LEU A 135 -0.58 11.05 -13.82
N ALA A 136 -0.13 11.04 -12.56
CA ALA A 136 -0.98 11.34 -11.42
C ALA A 136 -1.52 12.77 -11.45
N ARG A 137 -0.63 13.76 -11.65
CA ARG A 137 -0.99 15.17 -11.72
C ARG A 137 -2.06 15.42 -12.79
N LYS A 138 -1.85 14.90 -14.00
CA LYS A 138 -2.82 15.00 -15.10
C LYS A 138 -4.16 14.33 -14.77
N ALA A 139 -4.12 13.10 -14.25
CA ALA A 139 -5.34 12.39 -13.87
C ALA A 139 -6.12 13.10 -12.75
N LEU A 140 -5.42 13.80 -11.85
CA LEU A 140 -6.00 14.56 -10.74
C LEU A 140 -6.62 15.90 -11.17
N GLU A 141 -6.06 16.55 -12.20
CA GLU A 141 -6.62 17.77 -12.80
C GLU A 141 -7.98 17.48 -13.48
N GLU A 142 -8.14 16.28 -14.04
CA GLU A 142 -9.33 15.84 -14.78
C GLU A 142 -10.38 15.12 -13.91
N VAL A 143 -10.24 15.14 -12.58
CA VAL A 143 -11.19 14.46 -11.67
C VAL A 143 -12.58 15.09 -11.80
N PRO A 144 -13.61 14.31 -12.17
CA PRO A 144 -14.97 14.82 -12.27
C PRO A 144 -15.55 15.14 -10.89
N VAL A 145 -16.40 16.17 -10.85
CA VAL A 145 -16.96 16.80 -9.65
C VAL A 145 -18.46 16.49 -9.57
N GLY A 146 -18.95 16.00 -8.43
CA GLY A 146 -20.38 15.86 -8.10
C GLY A 146 -21.12 14.61 -8.64
N GLY A 147 -22.14 14.16 -7.92
CA GLY A 147 -23.00 13.01 -8.29
C GLY A 147 -23.50 12.26 -7.06
N LYS A 148 -24.30 11.20 -7.27
CA LYS A 148 -24.67 10.25 -6.20
C LYS A 148 -23.47 9.39 -5.77
N THR A 149 -23.52 8.84 -4.56
CA THR A 149 -22.43 8.10 -3.89
C THR A 149 -22.69 6.58 -3.89
N PRO A 150 -22.17 5.81 -4.86
CA PRO A 150 -22.20 4.35 -4.85
C PRO A 150 -20.99 3.83 -4.05
N LEU A 151 -21.04 4.02 -2.73
CA LEU A 151 -19.94 3.70 -1.81
C LEU A 151 -19.51 2.23 -1.90
N SER A 152 -20.46 1.31 -1.94
CA SER A 152 -20.22 -0.13 -2.05
C SER A 152 -19.44 -0.49 -3.33
N SER A 153 -19.75 0.14 -4.46
CA SER A 153 -19.03 -0.02 -5.73
C SER A 153 -17.60 0.52 -5.65
N GLY A 154 -17.41 1.67 -4.99
CA GLY A 154 -16.08 2.26 -4.78
C GLY A 154 -15.17 1.34 -3.96
N LEU A 155 -15.70 0.85 -2.83
CA LEU A 155 -15.01 -0.10 -1.96
C LEU A 155 -14.68 -1.41 -2.69
N TYR A 156 -15.65 -1.98 -3.42
CA TYR A 156 -15.42 -3.24 -4.11
C TYR A 156 -14.37 -3.10 -5.23
N THR A 157 -14.43 -2.01 -6.00
CA THR A 157 -13.41 -1.72 -7.03
C THR A 157 -12.01 -1.60 -6.42
N ALA A 158 -11.90 -0.94 -5.27
CA ALA A 158 -10.64 -0.80 -4.57
C ALA A 158 -10.11 -2.14 -4.04
N PHE A 159 -10.99 -2.98 -3.50
CA PHE A 159 -10.67 -4.37 -3.14
C PHE A 159 -10.10 -5.16 -4.33
N GLU A 160 -10.75 -5.09 -5.50
CA GLU A 160 -10.27 -5.79 -6.70
C GLU A 160 -8.88 -5.31 -7.17
N ILE A 161 -8.60 -4.00 -7.07
CA ILE A 161 -7.28 -3.44 -7.39
C ILE A 161 -6.22 -3.98 -6.45
N VAL A 162 -6.49 -3.97 -5.13
CA VAL A 162 -5.55 -4.49 -4.12
C VAL A 162 -5.24 -5.96 -4.38
N GLU A 163 -6.26 -6.78 -4.61
CA GLU A 163 -6.10 -8.20 -4.88
C GLU A 163 -5.31 -8.46 -6.18
N ARG A 164 -5.56 -7.67 -7.23
CA ARG A 164 -4.79 -7.75 -8.47
C ARG A 164 -3.32 -7.41 -8.26
N GLU A 165 -3.01 -6.35 -7.52
CA GLU A 165 -1.63 -5.96 -7.24
C GLU A 165 -0.92 -6.96 -6.31
N ARG A 166 -1.62 -7.56 -5.33
CA ARG A 166 -1.10 -8.65 -4.50
C ARG A 166 -0.74 -9.89 -5.33
N ARG A 167 -1.58 -10.28 -6.30
CA ARG A 167 -1.28 -11.39 -7.22
C ARG A 167 -0.04 -11.09 -8.07
N ARG A 168 0.08 -9.86 -8.58
CA ARG A 168 1.22 -9.43 -9.41
C ARG A 168 2.52 -9.34 -8.60
N ASN A 169 2.43 -8.83 -7.37
CA ASN A 169 3.56 -8.68 -6.46
C ASN A 169 3.14 -9.06 -5.04
N PRO A 170 3.35 -10.32 -4.61
CA PRO A 170 2.96 -10.79 -3.28
C PRO A 170 3.64 -10.08 -2.12
N GLU A 171 4.71 -9.33 -2.39
CA GLU A 171 5.41 -8.51 -1.40
C GLU A 171 4.82 -7.09 -1.31
N VAL A 172 3.84 -6.71 -2.13
CA VAL A 172 3.23 -5.36 -2.06
C VAL A 172 2.56 -5.19 -0.70
N VAL A 173 2.76 -4.02 -0.09
CA VAL A 173 2.07 -3.64 1.14
C VAL A 173 1.01 -2.59 0.77
N PRO A 174 -0.27 -2.99 0.65
CA PRO A 174 -1.34 -2.06 0.35
C PRO A 174 -1.80 -1.31 1.61
N LEU A 175 -2.16 -0.04 1.44
CA LEU A 175 -2.91 0.77 2.37
C LEU A 175 -4.05 1.43 1.59
N VAL A 176 -5.29 1.19 2.01
CA VAL A 176 -6.46 1.84 1.43
C VAL A 176 -6.84 3.04 2.30
N VAL A 177 -7.01 4.20 1.67
CA VAL A 177 -7.43 5.44 2.34
C VAL A 177 -8.79 5.83 1.78
N LEU A 178 -9.84 5.65 2.57
CA LEU A 178 -11.21 5.97 2.23
C LEU A 178 -11.55 7.39 2.70
N LEU A 179 -11.99 8.26 1.80
CA LEU A 179 -12.46 9.61 2.11
C LEU A 179 -13.97 9.67 1.82
N THR A 180 -14.79 9.78 2.86
CA THR A 180 -16.26 9.71 2.75
C THR A 180 -16.96 10.34 3.95
N ASP A 181 -18.20 10.76 3.75
CA ASP A 181 -19.18 11.07 4.80
C ASP A 181 -19.87 9.80 5.35
N GLY A 182 -19.63 8.66 4.72
CA GLY A 182 -20.17 7.36 5.07
C GLY A 182 -21.58 7.09 4.56
N ALA A 183 -22.18 8.02 3.79
CA ALA A 183 -23.53 7.88 3.28
C ALA A 183 -23.57 7.08 1.96
N GLY A 184 -23.96 5.81 2.04
CA GLY A 184 -24.28 5.00 0.87
C GLY A 184 -25.64 5.39 0.28
N ASN A 185 -25.65 6.01 -0.90
CA ASN A 185 -26.87 6.49 -1.55
C ASN A 185 -27.33 5.63 -2.73
N VAL A 186 -26.48 4.69 -3.18
CA VAL A 186 -26.73 3.81 -4.33
C VAL A 186 -26.16 2.41 -4.06
N SER A 187 -26.94 1.37 -4.32
CA SER A 187 -26.52 -0.04 -4.23
C SER A 187 -26.08 -0.59 -5.58
N MET A 188 -25.23 -1.62 -5.57
CA MET A 188 -24.85 -2.43 -6.73
C MET A 188 -25.91 -3.49 -7.04
N GLY A 189 -26.56 -4.04 -6.01
CA GLY A 189 -27.65 -5.00 -6.09
C GLY A 189 -28.97 -4.49 -5.51
N SER A 190 -29.80 -5.41 -5.05
CA SER A 190 -31.12 -5.14 -4.46
C SER A 190 -31.10 -4.84 -2.96
N MET A 191 -29.93 -4.90 -2.32
CA MET A 191 -29.76 -4.64 -0.88
C MET A 191 -29.82 -3.13 -0.58
N PRO A 192 -30.26 -2.71 0.62
CA PRO A 192 -30.12 -1.32 1.06
C PRO A 192 -28.66 -0.84 0.91
N PRO A 193 -28.41 0.31 0.25
CA PRO A 193 -27.06 0.77 -0.08
C PRO A 193 -26.07 0.81 1.09
N GLN A 194 -26.53 1.25 2.27
CA GLN A 194 -25.70 1.29 3.46
C GLN A 194 -25.29 -0.11 3.93
N GLN A 195 -26.23 -1.06 3.96
CA GLN A 195 -25.93 -2.43 4.37
C GLN A 195 -24.95 -3.10 3.40
N GLU A 196 -25.12 -2.85 2.11
CA GLU A 196 -24.22 -3.36 1.08
C GLU A 196 -22.81 -2.77 1.23
N ALA A 197 -22.68 -1.48 1.53
CA ALA A 197 -21.39 -0.86 1.79
C ALA A 197 -20.68 -1.46 3.00
N LEU A 198 -21.41 -1.74 4.09
CA LEU A 198 -20.87 -2.41 5.28
C LEU A 198 -20.45 -3.86 4.98
N GLN A 199 -21.21 -4.58 4.14
CA GLN A 199 -20.83 -5.92 3.71
C GLN A 199 -19.53 -5.93 2.90
N VAL A 200 -19.36 -4.97 2.00
CA VAL A 200 -18.11 -4.83 1.23
C VAL A 200 -16.97 -4.38 2.15
N ALA A 201 -17.22 -3.50 3.12
CA ALA A 201 -16.24 -3.09 4.12
C ALA A 201 -15.65 -4.28 4.90
N ARG A 202 -16.47 -5.28 5.25
CA ARG A 202 -16.00 -6.51 5.94
C ARG A 202 -14.93 -7.29 5.16
N LEU A 203 -14.97 -7.25 3.83
CA LEU A 203 -13.96 -7.92 2.99
C LEU A 203 -12.54 -7.43 3.31
N TYR A 204 -12.38 -6.16 3.68
CA TYR A 204 -11.08 -5.59 4.02
C TYR A 204 -10.49 -6.26 5.26
N LYS A 205 -11.33 -6.45 6.28
CA LYS A 205 -10.96 -7.12 7.52
C LYS A 205 -10.66 -8.60 7.29
N GLU A 206 -11.53 -9.31 6.56
CA GLU A 206 -11.38 -10.73 6.23
C GLU A 206 -10.09 -11.00 5.43
N HIS A 207 -9.79 -10.15 4.45
CA HIS A 207 -8.60 -10.27 3.60
C HIS A 207 -7.36 -9.55 4.16
N HIS A 208 -7.43 -9.06 5.39
CA HIS A 208 -6.33 -8.38 6.08
C HIS A 208 -5.74 -7.25 5.20
N ILE A 209 -6.60 -6.41 4.63
CA ILE A 209 -6.22 -5.25 3.83
C ILE A 209 -6.17 -4.04 4.78
N PRO A 210 -4.98 -3.47 5.05
CA PRO A 210 -4.87 -2.27 5.85
C PRO A 210 -5.69 -1.13 5.26
N ALA A 211 -6.50 -0.50 6.09
CA ALA A 211 -7.32 0.62 5.69
C ALA A 211 -7.35 1.73 6.75
N VAL A 212 -7.65 2.94 6.30
CA VAL A 212 -7.93 4.12 7.12
C VAL A 212 -9.13 4.82 6.51
N VAL A 213 -10.09 5.18 7.34
CA VAL A 213 -11.25 5.99 6.94
C VAL A 213 -11.01 7.43 7.39
N VAL A 214 -11.24 8.38 6.50
CA VAL A 214 -11.17 9.81 6.78
C VAL A 214 -12.58 10.36 6.64
N ASN A 215 -13.19 10.70 7.77
CA ASN A 215 -14.50 11.31 7.83
C ASN A 215 -14.44 12.74 7.26
N THR A 216 -15.24 12.98 6.22
CA THR A 216 -15.37 14.28 5.57
C THR A 216 -16.53 15.12 6.12
N GLU A 217 -17.40 14.57 6.97
CA GLU A 217 -18.43 15.37 7.66
C GLU A 217 -17.81 16.31 8.70
N HIS A 218 -18.47 17.45 8.90
CA HIS A 218 -18.14 18.35 10.00
C HIS A 218 -18.57 17.72 11.33
N GLU A 219 -17.81 17.91 12.42
CA GLU A 219 -18.08 17.30 13.73
C GLU A 219 -19.50 17.59 14.26
N ALA A 220 -20.07 18.73 13.89
CA ALA A 220 -21.42 19.14 14.27
C ALA A 220 -22.54 18.36 13.54
N PHE A 221 -22.23 17.70 12.44
CA PHE A 221 -23.16 16.95 11.59
C PHE A 221 -22.80 15.46 11.47
N ASP A 222 -21.77 15.01 12.19
CA ASP A 222 -21.26 13.64 12.12
C ASP A 222 -22.33 12.65 12.57
N ARG A 223 -22.80 11.83 11.64
CA ARG A 223 -23.84 10.81 11.89
C ARG A 223 -23.25 9.49 12.37
N GLY A 224 -21.92 9.38 12.47
CA GLY A 224 -21.22 8.16 12.87
C GLY A 224 -21.12 7.11 11.75
N LEU A 225 -21.55 7.41 10.53
CA LEU A 225 -21.53 6.46 9.41
C LEU A 225 -20.09 6.11 8.97
N ALA A 226 -19.21 7.10 8.90
CA ALA A 226 -17.80 6.89 8.60
C ALA A 226 -17.11 6.03 9.68
N GLN A 227 -17.44 6.23 10.96
CA GLN A 227 -16.95 5.41 12.05
C GLN A 227 -17.42 3.96 11.92
N GLN A 228 -18.72 3.75 11.63
CA GLN A 228 -19.28 2.42 11.44
C GLN A 228 -18.59 1.67 10.29
N LEU A 229 -18.27 2.35 9.18
CA LEU A 229 -17.49 1.78 8.09
C LEU A 229 -16.09 1.40 8.54
N ALA A 230 -15.41 2.27 9.29
CA ALA A 230 -14.08 1.99 9.81
C ALA A 230 -14.07 0.73 10.68
N ASP A 231 -15.07 0.58 11.56
CA ASP A 231 -15.19 -0.57 12.46
C ASP A 231 -15.37 -1.89 11.67
N GLU A 232 -16.21 -1.88 10.63
CA GLU A 232 -16.42 -3.04 9.75
C GLU A 232 -15.18 -3.37 8.91
N MET A 233 -14.42 -2.35 8.48
CA MET A 233 -13.14 -2.54 7.79
C MET A 233 -12.01 -3.00 8.73
N GLY A 234 -12.16 -2.85 10.05
CA GLY A 234 -11.06 -2.99 11.01
C GLY A 234 -10.02 -1.88 10.87
N ALA A 235 -10.46 -0.68 10.51
CA ALA A 235 -9.66 0.51 10.22
C ALA A 235 -9.76 1.57 11.31
N GLU A 236 -8.80 2.48 11.34
CA GLU A 236 -8.88 3.72 12.14
C GLU A 236 -9.74 4.76 11.39
N CYS A 237 -10.61 5.46 12.12
CA CYS A 237 -11.37 6.60 11.59
C CYS A 237 -10.71 7.91 12.04
N LEU A 238 -10.25 8.69 11.07
CA LEU A 238 -9.65 10.01 11.27
C LEU A 238 -10.61 11.09 10.81
N LYS A 239 -10.49 12.29 11.38
CA LYS A 239 -11.19 13.47 10.87
C LYS A 239 -10.35 14.11 9.78
N LEU A 240 -11.01 14.78 8.83
CA LEU A 240 -10.32 15.45 7.72
C LEU A 240 -9.24 16.45 8.18
N LYS A 241 -9.47 17.17 9.29
CA LYS A 241 -8.49 18.12 9.87
C LYS A 241 -7.22 17.45 10.40
N ASP A 242 -7.32 16.18 10.80
CA ASP A 242 -6.20 15.40 11.36
C ASP A 242 -5.45 14.64 10.25
N PHE A 243 -5.96 14.71 9.02
CA PHE A 243 -5.35 14.06 7.86
C PHE A 243 -4.29 14.97 7.21
N SER A 244 -3.03 14.68 7.49
CA SER A 244 -1.85 15.44 7.04
C SER A 244 -0.78 14.55 6.39
N PRO A 245 0.24 15.10 5.70
CA PRO A 245 1.26 14.28 5.03
C PRO A 245 2.05 13.44 6.03
N ASP A 246 2.30 14.01 7.20
CA ASP A 246 2.97 13.34 8.31
C ASP A 246 2.10 12.24 8.92
N ALA A 247 0.79 12.47 9.04
CA ALA A 247 -0.16 11.44 9.48
C ALA A 247 -0.19 10.26 8.50
N LEU A 248 -0.33 10.53 7.21
CA LEU A 248 -0.29 9.50 6.16
C LEU A 248 1.03 8.74 6.17
N THR A 249 2.15 9.45 6.33
CA THR A 249 3.47 8.82 6.44
C THR A 249 3.56 7.89 7.64
N SER A 250 3.04 8.32 8.78
CA SER A 250 3.02 7.54 10.01
C SER A 250 2.15 6.29 9.87
N LEU A 251 0.99 6.41 9.21
CA LEU A 251 0.11 5.29 8.89
C LEU A 251 0.80 4.27 7.98
N VAL A 252 1.42 4.71 6.87
CA VAL A 252 2.17 3.83 5.98
C VAL A 252 3.27 3.10 6.75
N HIS A 253 4.05 3.80 7.58
CA HIS A 253 5.10 3.18 8.39
C HIS A 253 4.56 2.16 9.40
N ARG A 254 3.38 2.39 9.96
CA ARG A 254 2.72 1.47 10.89
C ARG A 254 2.37 0.15 10.21
N TYR A 255 1.85 0.21 8.99
CA TYR A 255 1.41 -0.97 8.23
C TYR A 255 2.50 -1.65 7.40
N THR A 256 3.68 -1.04 7.26
CA THR A 256 4.82 -1.62 6.51
C THR A 256 5.81 -2.38 7.39
N ARG A 257 5.65 -2.37 8.72
CA ARG A 257 6.59 -3.00 9.67
C ARG A 257 6.28 -4.46 9.96
#